data_AF-A0A4Y2UMN9-F1
#
_entry.id   AF-A0A4Y2UMN9-F1
#
_cell.length_a   1.000
_cell.length_b   1.000
_cell.length_c   1.000
_cell.angle_alpha   90.00
_cell.angle_beta   90.00
_cell.angle_gamma   90.00
#
_symmetry.space_group_name_H-M   'P 1'
#
loop_
_entity.id
_entity.type
_entity.pdbx_description
1 polymer ?
#
loop_
_entity_poly.entity_id
_entity_poly.type
_entity_poly.pdbx_seq_one_letter_code
_entity_poly.pdbx_strand_id
1 'polypeptide(L)'
;AHGKVETLEDRVAVLVTDKDFEHLLGAPVTLKGTDEQTAEVVIREVGRFGLRDNIIGLSFDTTASNVCTRIEREFGRTLLWLACRHHTHELILKGVLWHTIKWS
;
A
#
# COMPACT_ATOMS: atom_id res chain seq x y z
N ALA A 1 -33.87 8.57 -23.13
CA ALA A 1 -32.61 9.18 -22.66
C ALA A 1 -31.91 8.17 -21.76
N HIS A 2 -30.97 7.40 -22.31
CA HIS A 2 -30.11 6.54 -21.48
C HIS A 2 -29.05 7.45 -20.85
N GLY A 3 -29.28 7.82 -19.59
CA GLY A 3 -28.28 8.51 -18.78
C GLY A 3 -27.05 7.61 -18.69
N LYS A 4 -25.94 8.08 -19.26
CA LYS A 4 -24.62 7.47 -19.12
C LYS A 4 -24.31 7.45 -17.62
N VAL A 5 -24.32 6.27 -17.01
CA VAL A 5 -23.81 6.09 -15.65
C VAL A 5 -22.33 6.45 -15.72
N GLU A 6 -21.94 7.59 -15.16
CA GLU A 6 -20.53 7.89 -14.94
C GLU A 6 -20.01 6.84 -13.96
N THR A 7 -19.25 5.88 -14.46
CA THR A 7 -18.50 4.95 -13.62
C THR A 7 -17.52 5.80 -12.82
N LEU A 8 -17.75 5.92 -11.52
CA LEU A 8 -16.81 6.58 -10.62
C LEU A 8 -15.56 5.70 -10.53
N GLU A 9 -14.63 5.92 -11.44
CA GLU A 9 -13.31 5.30 -11.43
C GLU A 9 -12.46 5.92 -10.31
N ASP A 10 -11.76 5.07 -9.58
CA ASP A 10 -10.74 5.45 -8.61
C ASP A 10 -9.39 4.85 -9.04
N ARG A 11 -8.28 5.29 -8.45
CA ARG A 11 -6.95 4.77 -8.77
C ARG A 11 -6.19 4.44 -7.50
N VAL A 12 -5.56 3.26 -7.52
CA VAL A 12 -4.69 2.82 -6.42
C VAL A 12 -3.26 2.96 -6.88
N ALA A 13 -2.50 3.86 -6.25
CA ALA A 13 -1.07 3.92 -6.46
C ALA A 13 -0.40 2.75 -5.72
N VAL A 14 0.31 1.90 -6.46
CA VAL A 14 1.05 0.77 -5.90
C VAL A 14 2.53 1.13 -5.90
N LEU A 15 3.07 1.38 -4.72
CA LEU A 15 4.49 1.69 -4.51
C LEU A 15 5.17 0.53 -3.82
N VAL A 16 6.42 0.27 -4.21
CA VAL A 16 7.33 -0.60 -3.48
C VAL A 16 8.48 0.25 -2.97
N THR A 17 8.83 0.05 -1.70
CA THR A 17 9.93 0.72 -1.05
C THR A 17 10.93 -0.33 -0.55
N ASP A 18 12.20 0.03 -0.64
CA ASP A 18 13.30 -0.63 0.05
C ASP A 18 14.12 0.48 0.75
N LYS A 19 15.20 0.11 1.44
CA LYS A 19 16.09 1.04 2.14
C LYS A 19 16.59 2.19 1.24
N ASP A 20 16.90 1.87 -0.01
CA ASP A 20 17.61 2.80 -0.91
C ASP A 20 16.71 3.35 -2.03
N PHE A 21 15.45 2.92 -2.13
CA PHE A 21 14.55 3.37 -3.21
C PHE A 21 13.07 3.32 -2.87
N GLU A 22 12.30 4.14 -3.61
CA GLU A 22 10.86 4.01 -3.78
C GLU A 22 10.57 3.92 -5.28
N HIS A 23 9.74 2.96 -5.69
CA HIS A 23 9.35 2.76 -7.07
C HIS A 23 7.84 2.63 -7.20
N LEU A 24 7.26 3.42 -8.10
CA LEU A 24 5.85 3.32 -8.48
C LEU A 24 5.69 2.17 -9.47
N LEU A 25 5.13 1.04 -9.01
CA LEU A 25 4.80 -0.09 -9.89
C LEU A 25 3.68 0.27 -10.89
N GLY A 26 2.76 1.13 -10.47
CA GLY A 26 1.68 1.63 -11.31
C GLY A 26 0.61 2.40 -10.54
N ALA A 27 -0.32 3.02 -11.29
CA ALA A 27 -1.54 3.64 -10.77
C ALA A 27 -2.78 3.07 -11.48
N PRO A 28 -3.02 1.75 -11.37
CA PRO A 28 -4.17 1.07 -11.97
C PRO A 28 -5.52 1.65 -11.53
N VAL A 29 -6.45 1.66 -12.48
CA VAL A 29 -7.85 2.00 -12.23
C VAL A 29 -8.50 0.89 -11.41
N THR A 30 -9.25 1.28 -10.40
CA THR A 30 -10.13 0.44 -9.60
C THR A 30 -11.55 0.99 -9.68
N LEU A 31 -12.54 0.10 -9.55
CA LEU A 31 -13.92 0.54 -9.37
C LEU A 31 -14.07 1.01 -7.91
N LYS A 32 -14.79 2.12 -7.69
CA LYS A 32 -14.94 2.65 -6.33
C LYS A 32 -15.54 1.63 -5.37
N GLY A 33 -14.86 1.45 -4.23
CA GLY A 33 -15.51 1.10 -2.96
C GLY A 33 -15.44 -0.35 -2.50
N THR A 34 -14.64 -1.23 -3.11
CA THR A 34 -14.43 -2.58 -2.54
C THR A 34 -12.98 -2.83 -2.16
N ASP A 35 -12.80 -3.34 -0.94
CA ASP A 35 -11.50 -3.77 -0.43
C ASP A 35 -10.94 -4.92 -1.28
N GLU A 36 -11.82 -5.74 -1.86
CA GLU A 36 -11.50 -6.85 -2.73
C GLU A 36 -10.81 -6.42 -4.03
N GLN A 37 -11.38 -5.46 -4.74
CA GLN A 37 -10.81 -4.97 -5.99
C GLN A 37 -9.48 -4.27 -5.75
N THR A 38 -9.40 -3.50 -4.66
CA THR A 38 -8.16 -2.84 -4.24
C THR A 38 -7.06 -3.88 -3.99
N ALA A 39 -7.36 -4.94 -3.25
CA ALA A 39 -6.41 -6.03 -2.99
C ALA A 39 -5.99 -6.74 -4.29
N GLU A 40 -6.94 -7.09 -5.15
CA GLU A 40 -6.68 -7.78 -6.42
C GLU A 40 -5.76 -6.97 -7.34
N VAL A 41 -6.01 -5.67 -7.42
CA VAL A 41 -5.17 -4.75 -8.19
C VAL A 41 -3.74 -4.72 -7.63
N VAL A 42 -3.57 -4.60 -6.31
CA VAL A 42 -2.24 -4.64 -5.67
C VAL A 42 -1.53 -5.97 -5.92
N ILE A 43 -2.22 -7.09 -5.72
CA ILE A 43 -1.70 -8.45 -5.97
C ILE A 43 -1.21 -8.58 -7.42
N ARG A 44 -2.02 -8.12 -8.37
CA ARG A 44 -1.69 -8.18 -9.80
C ARG A 44 -0.46 -7.34 -10.12
N GLU A 45 -0.38 -6.11 -9.64
CA GLU A 45 0.79 -5.26 -9.90
C GLU A 45 2.05 -5.87 -9.28
N VAL A 46 2.00 -6.34 -8.03
CA VAL A 46 3.14 -7.04 -7.38
C VAL A 46 3.54 -8.30 -8.16
N GLY A 47 2.56 -9.08 -8.62
CA GLY A 47 2.77 -10.28 -9.43
C GLY A 47 3.41 -9.98 -10.79
N ARG A 48 3.01 -8.90 -11.46
CA ARG A 48 3.56 -8.47 -12.75
C ARG A 48 5.08 -8.24 -12.70
N PHE A 49 5.59 -7.78 -11.56
CA PHE A 49 7.02 -7.56 -11.34
C PHE A 49 7.73 -8.73 -10.64
N GLY A 50 7.04 -9.84 -10.36
CA GLY A 50 7.63 -11.01 -9.69
C GLY A 50 8.08 -10.74 -8.25
N LEU A 51 7.46 -9.76 -7.57
CA LEU A 51 7.90 -9.29 -6.25
C LEU A 51 7.21 -9.97 -5.08
N ARG A 52 6.22 -10.83 -5.33
CA ARG A 52 5.36 -11.48 -4.31
C ARG A 52 6.16 -12.04 -3.13
N ASP A 53 7.22 -12.78 -3.42
CA ASP A 53 8.00 -13.46 -2.39
C ASP A 53 8.95 -12.52 -1.63
N ASN A 54 9.19 -11.31 -2.13
CA ASN A 54 10.06 -10.29 -1.53
C ASN A 54 9.29 -9.28 -0.65
N ILE A 55 7.96 -9.21 -0.74
CA ILE A 55 7.17 -8.27 0.07
C ILE A 55 7.12 -8.71 1.53
N ILE A 56 7.74 -7.93 2.43
CA ILE A 56 7.74 -8.22 3.87
C ILE A 56 6.64 -7.48 4.65
N GLY A 57 6.03 -6.45 4.04
CA GLY A 57 5.03 -5.62 4.70
C GLY A 57 4.18 -4.80 3.73
N LEU A 58 3.06 -4.30 4.25
CA LEU A 58 2.11 -3.44 3.56
C LEU A 58 1.98 -2.13 4.32
N SER A 59 1.98 -1.01 3.62
CA SER A 59 1.76 0.30 4.22
C SER A 59 0.61 1.04 3.56
N PHE A 60 -0.29 1.61 4.36
CA PHE A 60 -1.59 2.08 3.89
C PHE A 60 -2.16 3.20 4.77
N ASP A 61 -3.01 4.07 4.20
CA ASP A 61 -3.44 5.33 4.83
C ASP A 61 -4.77 5.26 5.62
N THR A 62 -5.60 4.24 5.40
CA THR A 62 -6.92 4.09 6.05
C THR A 62 -6.98 2.82 6.91
N THR A 63 -8.08 2.56 7.61
CA THR A 63 -8.32 1.28 8.32
C THR A 63 -8.58 0.14 7.32
N ALA A 64 -7.63 -0.16 6.43
CA ALA A 64 -7.77 -1.14 5.34
C ALA A 64 -7.48 -2.58 5.81
N SER A 65 -8.14 -3.02 6.89
CA SER A 65 -7.94 -4.36 7.46
C SER A 65 -8.27 -5.47 6.46
N ASN A 66 -9.32 -5.29 5.66
CA ASN A 66 -9.78 -6.34 4.74
C ASN A 66 -8.89 -6.47 3.50
N VAL A 67 -8.38 -5.35 2.97
CA VAL A 67 -7.42 -5.33 1.86
C VAL A 67 -6.17 -6.12 2.25
N CYS A 68 -5.59 -5.80 3.40
CA CYS A 68 -4.36 -6.44 3.87
C CYS A 68 -4.57 -7.92 4.18
N THR A 69 -5.68 -8.27 4.85
CA THR A 69 -6.05 -9.67 5.11
C THR A 69 -6.15 -10.48 3.81
N ARG A 70 -6.72 -9.89 2.75
CA ARG A 70 -6.87 -10.58 1.47
C ARG A 70 -5.53 -10.77 0.75
N ILE A 71 -4.64 -9.78 0.81
CA ILE A 71 -3.28 -9.90 0.26
C ILE A 71 -2.50 -11.00 0.99
N GLU A 72 -2.56 -11.06 2.32
CA GLU A 72 -1.90 -12.12 3.10
C GLU A 72 -2.42 -13.52 2.76
N ARG A 73 -3.75 -13.67 2.60
CA ARG A 73 -4.36 -14.92 2.17
C ARG A 73 -3.85 -15.36 0.80
N GLU A 74 -3.76 -14.42 -0.14
CA GLU A 74 -3.22 -14.69 -1.47
C GLU A 74 -1.73 -15.02 -1.44
N PHE A 75 -0.96 -14.36 -0.58
CA PHE A 75 0.49 -14.60 -0.45
C PHE A 75 0.78 -15.87 0.35
N GLY A 76 -0.21 -16.38 1.10
CA GLY A 76 -0.07 -17.55 1.97
C GLY A 76 0.83 -17.30 3.17
N ARG A 77 1.00 -16.03 3.60
CA ARG A 77 1.88 -15.65 4.71
C ARG A 77 1.44 -14.34 5.36
N THR A 78 1.81 -14.17 6.62
CA THR A 78 1.64 -12.91 7.36
C THR A 78 2.66 -11.87 6.88
N LEU A 79 2.21 -10.62 6.79
CA LEU A 79 2.98 -9.45 6.40
C LEU A 79 2.95 -8.41 7.52
N LEU A 80 3.98 -7.58 7.62
CA LEU A 80 3.97 -6.45 8.56
C LEU A 80 2.99 -5.37 8.08
N TRP A 81 2.03 -4.97 8.91
CA TRP A 81 1.07 -3.92 8.55
C TRP A 81 1.51 -2.58 9.16
N LEU A 82 1.77 -1.61 8.31
CA LEU A 82 2.18 -0.26 8.67
C LEU A 82 1.05 0.72 8.32
N ALA A 83 0.07 0.81 9.22
CA ALA A 83 -1.03 1.74 9.08
C ALA A 83 -0.57 3.20 9.24
N CYS A 84 -1.30 4.11 8.59
CA CYS A 84 -1.10 5.55 8.68
C CYS A 84 0.33 5.95 8.27
N ARG A 85 0.68 5.86 6.97
CA ARG A 85 2.04 6.22 6.47
C ARG A 85 2.54 7.55 7.02
N HIS A 86 1.66 8.54 7.12
CA HIS A 86 1.96 9.84 7.73
C HIS A 86 2.39 9.71 9.20
N HIS A 87 1.69 8.94 10.02
CA HIS A 87 2.02 8.76 11.43
C HIS A 87 3.28 7.90 11.62
N THR A 88 3.47 6.87 10.81
CA THR A 88 4.69 6.05 10.83
C THR A 88 5.92 6.89 10.46
N HIS A 89 5.84 7.71 9.41
CA HIS A 89 6.91 8.65 9.06
C HIS A 89 7.16 9.68 10.16
N GLU A 90 6.11 10.23 10.76
CA GLU A 90 6.22 11.19 11.86
C GLU A 90 6.95 10.56 13.07
N LEU A 91 6.63 9.32 13.44
CA LEU A 91 7.28 8.59 14.53
C LEU A 91 8.75 8.29 14.22
N ILE A 92 9.06 7.84 13.00
CA ILE A 92 10.44 7.59 12.56
C ILE A 92 11.24 8.90 12.58
N LEU A 93 10.70 9.99 12.02
CA LEU A 93 11.34 11.30 12.03
C LEU A 93 11.54 11.82 13.46
N LYS A 94 10.57 11.67 14.35
CA LYS A 94 10.73 12.01 15.78
C LYS A 94 11.86 11.22 16.44
N GLY A 95 11.96 9.92 16.16
CA GLY A 95 13.02 9.06 16.69
C GLY A 95 14.41 9.45 16.17
N VAL A 96 14.55 9.64 14.87
CA VAL A 96 15.82 10.06 14.24
C VAL A 96 16.24 11.45 14.72
N LEU A 97 15.31 12.41 14.76
CA LEU A 97 15.59 13.76 15.22
C LEU A 97 16.03 13.79 16.70
N TRP A 98 15.43 12.95 17.55
CA TRP A 98 15.83 12.81 18.96
C TRP A 98 17.26 12.28 19.13
N HIS A 99 17.68 11.32 18.29
CA HIS A 99 19.05 10.80 18.31
C HIS A 99 20.07 11.81 17.75
N THR A 100 19.69 12.61 16.75
CA THR A 100 20.56 13.62 16.14
C THR A 100 20.77 14.85 17.04
N ILE A 101 19.76 15.29 17.79
CA ILE A 101 19.86 16.49 18.65
C ILE A 101 20.49 16.16 20.02
N LYS A 102 20.55 14.89 20.44
CA LYS A 102 21.23 14.48 21.67
C LYS A 102 22.76 14.38 21.58
N TRP A 103 23.36 14.75 20.45
CA TRP A 103 24.82 14.80 20.24
C TRP A 103 25.29 16.12 19.61
N SER A 104 24.73 17.24 20.04
CA SER A 104 25.28 18.58 19.82
C SER A 104 25.22 19.40 21.09
#